data_AF-A0A1M3C7X9-F1
#
_entry.id   AF-A0A1M3C7X9-F1
#
_cell.length_a   1.000
_cell.length_b   1.000
_cell.length_c   1.000
_cell.angle_alpha   90.00
_cell.angle_beta   90.00
_cell.angle_gamma   90.00
#
_symmetry.space_group_name_H-M   'P 1'
#
loop_
_entity.id
_entity.type
_entity.pdbx_description
1 polymer ?
#
loop_
_entity_poly.entity_id
_entity_poly.type
_entity_poly.pdbx_seq_one_letter_code
_entity_poly.pdbx_strand_id
1 'polypeptide(L)'
;MSPRVIQMPLSGGDRKHFARELRRVESLHAEFVKRVDAAYAAAKDQLRLAHRLECEEWNARLFLGGDEAPSPALADAIDAGATLLKVKCNACRATRRVDLTHVIWPRKNQVHTLRPKLFCEPCKVTTDHKVRPMPVGLFDPNPGPEATAKAVRRRNGPGASRILYRCLTAARFEQSERPRSMQPHFLERPATRSRGNMPRRSCS
;
A
#
# COMPACT_ATOMS: atom_id res chain seq x y z
N MET A 1 -19.98 -37.59 -3.33
CA MET A 1 -19.84 -37.69 -4.80
C MET A 1 -19.81 -39.16 -5.16
N SER A 2 -20.78 -39.64 -5.95
CA SER A 2 -20.73 -41.01 -6.47
C SER A 2 -19.51 -41.18 -7.38
N PRO A 3 -18.80 -42.31 -7.30
CA PRO A 3 -17.69 -42.58 -8.21
C PRO A 3 -18.23 -42.62 -9.63
N ARG A 4 -17.71 -41.78 -10.52
CA ARG A 4 -18.07 -41.85 -11.94
C ARG A 4 -17.49 -43.15 -12.49
N VAL A 5 -18.36 -44.11 -12.79
CA VAL A 5 -17.98 -45.34 -13.50
C VAL A 5 -17.65 -44.94 -14.94
N ILE A 6 -16.37 -44.77 -15.23
CA ILE A 6 -15.90 -44.61 -16.60
C ILE A 6 -16.10 -45.97 -17.27
N GLN A 7 -17.07 -46.06 -18.19
CA GLN A 7 -17.28 -47.25 -19.00
C GLN A 7 -16.00 -47.50 -19.80
N MET A 8 -15.21 -48.47 -19.37
CA MET A 8 -13.96 -48.82 -20.01
C MET A 8 -14.30 -49.54 -21.34
N PRO A 9 -13.80 -49.11 -22.51
CA PRO A 9 -14.20 -49.73 -23.76
C PRO A 9 -13.73 -51.20 -23.82
N LEU A 10 -14.65 -52.09 -24.19
CA LEU A 10 -14.49 -53.55 -24.10
C LEU A 10 -13.46 -54.11 -25.10
N SER A 11 -13.17 -53.41 -26.22
CA SER A 11 -12.23 -53.86 -27.24
C SER A 11 -10.79 -53.35 -27.03
N GLY A 12 -9.79 -54.14 -27.46
CA GLY A 12 -8.37 -53.77 -27.32
C GLY A 12 -7.93 -52.56 -28.14
N GLY A 13 -8.55 -52.33 -29.31
CA GLY A 13 -8.29 -51.17 -30.17
C GLY A 13 -8.83 -49.88 -29.57
N ASP A 14 -10.07 -49.94 -29.05
CA ASP A 14 -10.74 -48.80 -28.44
C ASP A 14 -10.07 -48.36 -27.15
N ARG A 15 -9.54 -49.30 -26.34
CA ARG A 15 -8.71 -48.96 -25.17
C ARG A 15 -7.48 -48.13 -25.53
N LYS A 16 -6.77 -48.49 -26.60
CA LYS A 16 -5.59 -47.75 -27.07
C LYS A 16 -5.96 -46.39 -27.64
N HIS A 17 -7.08 -46.29 -28.35
CA HIS A 17 -7.60 -45.00 -28.83
C HIS A 17 -7.96 -44.09 -27.66
N PHE A 18 -8.75 -44.60 -26.71
CA PHE A 18 -9.16 -43.85 -25.53
C PHE A 18 -7.97 -43.37 -24.70
N ALA A 19 -6.96 -44.21 -24.47
CA ALA A 19 -5.74 -43.81 -23.76
C ALA A 19 -4.96 -42.70 -24.47
N ARG A 20 -4.95 -42.67 -25.81
CA ARG A 20 -4.32 -41.58 -26.59
C ARG A 20 -5.11 -40.28 -26.45
N GLU A 21 -6.44 -40.35 -26.57
CA GLU A 21 -7.30 -39.18 -26.40
C GLU A 21 -7.24 -38.63 -24.97
N LEU A 22 -7.17 -39.49 -23.95
CA LEU A 22 -7.03 -39.04 -22.56
C LEU A 22 -5.73 -38.24 -22.38
N ARG A 23 -4.59 -38.74 -22.86
CA ARG A 23 -3.31 -38.01 -22.83
C ARG A 23 -3.39 -36.69 -23.60
N ARG A 24 -4.06 -36.68 -24.75
CA ARG A 24 -4.27 -35.45 -25.55
C ARG A 24 -5.09 -34.42 -24.77
N VAL A 25 -6.21 -34.83 -24.18
CA VAL A 25 -7.09 -33.96 -23.40
C VAL A 25 -6.40 -33.47 -22.13
N GLU A 26 -5.64 -34.31 -21.43
CA GLU A 26 -4.83 -33.91 -20.28
C GLU A 26 -3.80 -32.83 -20.66
N SER A 27 -3.12 -33.01 -21.79
CA SER A 27 -2.19 -32.00 -22.31
C SER A 27 -2.89 -30.69 -22.66
N LEU A 28 -4.03 -30.75 -23.34
CA LEU A 28 -4.82 -29.57 -23.68
C LEU A 28 -5.36 -28.87 -22.44
N HIS A 29 -5.84 -29.62 -21.46
CA HIS A 29 -6.34 -29.09 -20.20
C HIS A 29 -5.24 -28.34 -19.45
N ALA A 30 -4.04 -28.93 -19.35
CA ALA A 30 -2.90 -28.30 -18.71
C ALA A 30 -2.47 -27.01 -19.44
N GLU A 31 -2.55 -26.97 -20.77
CA GLU A 31 -2.31 -25.74 -21.54
C GLU A 31 -3.37 -24.68 -21.26
N PHE A 32 -4.65 -25.04 -21.32
CA PHE A 32 -5.74 -24.10 -21.11
C PHE A 32 -5.74 -23.51 -19.71
N VAL A 33 -5.46 -24.29 -18.66
CA VAL A 33 -5.32 -23.76 -17.29
C VAL A 33 -4.27 -22.66 -17.24
N LYS A 34 -3.07 -22.91 -17.79
CA LYS A 34 -1.99 -21.90 -17.84
C LYS A 34 -2.40 -20.64 -18.61
N ARG A 35 -3.09 -20.81 -19.74
CA ARG A 35 -3.53 -19.69 -20.58
C ARG A 35 -4.61 -18.86 -19.91
N VAL A 36 -5.54 -19.52 -19.21
CA VAL A 36 -6.60 -18.87 -18.44
C VAL A 36 -5.98 -18.05 -17.31
N ASP A 37 -5.06 -18.62 -16.54
CA ASP A 37 -4.36 -17.91 -15.46
C ASP A 37 -3.59 -16.70 -15.97
N ALA A 38 -2.87 -16.85 -17.09
CA ALA A 38 -2.15 -15.75 -17.72
C ALA A 38 -3.09 -14.64 -18.22
N ALA A 39 -4.23 -15.01 -18.79
CA ALA A 39 -5.24 -14.05 -19.25
C ALA A 39 -5.86 -13.28 -18.09
N TYR A 40 -6.20 -13.94 -16.97
CA TYR A 40 -6.70 -13.28 -15.77
C TYR A 40 -5.66 -12.38 -15.11
N ALA A 41 -4.39 -12.79 -15.09
CA ALA A 41 -3.30 -11.95 -14.57
C ALA A 41 -3.14 -10.66 -15.40
N ALA A 42 -3.10 -10.79 -16.73
CA ALA A 42 -3.02 -9.64 -17.62
C ALA A 42 -4.25 -8.72 -17.49
N ALA A 43 -5.46 -9.29 -17.43
CA ALA A 43 -6.68 -8.53 -17.22
C ALA A 43 -6.66 -7.77 -15.88
N LYS A 44 -6.17 -8.40 -14.80
CA LYS A 44 -6.03 -7.75 -13.49
C LYS A 44 -5.07 -6.56 -13.54
N ASP A 45 -3.97 -6.67 -14.27
CA ASP A 45 -3.01 -5.57 -14.42
C ASP A 45 -3.61 -4.41 -15.21
N GLN A 46 -4.34 -4.68 -16.29
CA GLN A 46 -5.06 -3.65 -17.04
C GLN A 46 -6.14 -2.98 -16.18
N LEU A 47 -6.85 -3.77 -15.37
CA LEU A 47 -7.89 -3.25 -14.48
C LEU A 47 -7.29 -2.32 -13.40
N ARG A 48 -6.14 -2.67 -12.82
CA ARG A 48 -5.41 -1.78 -11.89
C ARG A 48 -5.01 -0.46 -12.54
N LEU A 49 -4.57 -0.50 -13.80
CA LEU A 49 -4.25 0.72 -14.55
C LEU A 49 -5.50 1.58 -14.77
N ALA A 50 -6.64 0.97 -15.11
CA ALA A 50 -7.91 1.68 -15.24
C ALA A 50 -8.31 2.37 -13.93
N HIS A 51 -8.29 1.64 -12.81
CA HIS A 51 -8.60 2.21 -11.49
C HIS A 51 -7.66 3.34 -11.08
N ARG A 52 -6.38 3.25 -11.44
CA ARG A 52 -5.42 4.33 -11.21
C ARG A 52 -5.79 5.58 -11.99
N LEU A 53 -6.12 5.44 -13.27
CA LEU A 53 -6.54 6.56 -14.12
C LEU A 53 -7.84 7.20 -13.61
N GLU A 54 -8.79 6.41 -13.13
CA GLU A 54 -10.00 6.93 -12.48
C GLU A 54 -9.69 7.74 -11.22
N CYS A 55 -8.72 7.29 -10.41
CA CYS A 55 -8.28 8.06 -9.24
C CYS A 55 -7.61 9.39 -9.64
N GLU A 56 -6.79 9.37 -10.69
CA GLU A 56 -6.12 10.57 -11.22
C GLU A 56 -7.12 11.56 -11.85
N GLU A 57 -8.12 11.07 -12.59
CA GLU A 57 -9.24 11.86 -13.11
C GLU A 57 -10.01 12.52 -11.97
N TRP A 58 -10.38 11.75 -10.95
CA TRP A 58 -11.14 12.26 -9.82
C TRP A 58 -10.37 13.36 -9.08
N ASN A 59 -9.06 13.17 -8.89
CA ASN A 59 -8.18 14.17 -8.31
C ASN A 59 -8.11 15.45 -9.14
N ALA A 60 -8.00 15.32 -10.47
CA ALA A 60 -8.00 16.46 -11.38
C ALA A 60 -9.35 17.19 -11.33
N ARG A 61 -10.46 16.46 -11.29
CA ARG A 61 -11.81 17.01 -11.21
C ARG A 61 -12.04 17.79 -9.90
N LEU A 62 -11.61 17.24 -8.77
CA LEU A 62 -11.64 17.94 -7.48
C LEU A 62 -10.76 19.20 -7.49
N PHE A 63 -9.61 19.15 -8.14
CA PHE A 63 -8.72 20.31 -8.27
C PHE A 63 -9.34 21.43 -9.10
N LEU A 64 -10.08 21.08 -10.16
CA LEU A 64 -10.84 22.04 -10.98
C LEU A 64 -12.07 22.61 -10.27
N GLY A 65 -12.38 22.14 -9.05
CA GLY A 65 -13.56 22.55 -8.30
C GLY A 65 -14.85 21.90 -8.79
N GLY A 66 -14.76 20.78 -9.51
CA GLY A 66 -15.91 20.00 -9.96
C GLY A 66 -16.55 19.17 -8.85
N ASP A 67 -17.61 18.46 -9.21
CA ASP A 67 -18.38 17.65 -8.26
C ASP A 67 -17.60 16.45 -7.72
N GLU A 68 -17.85 16.14 -6.45
CA GLU A 68 -17.23 14.98 -5.78
C GLU A 68 -17.80 13.65 -6.30
N ALA A 69 -18.99 13.65 -6.89
CA ALA A 69 -19.67 12.47 -7.45
C ALA A 69 -19.72 12.54 -8.99
N PRO A 70 -19.54 11.42 -9.70
CA PRO A 70 -19.22 10.06 -9.20
C PRO A 70 -17.75 9.89 -8.87
N SER A 71 -17.43 9.16 -7.79
CA SER A 71 -16.04 8.88 -7.38
C SER A 71 -15.72 7.39 -7.58
N PRO A 72 -14.45 6.98 -7.67
CA PRO A 72 -14.09 5.56 -7.70
C PRO A 72 -14.61 4.81 -6.47
N ALA A 73 -14.80 3.49 -6.59
CA ALA A 73 -15.12 2.64 -5.45
C ALA A 73 -13.93 2.55 -4.48
N LEU A 74 -14.21 2.25 -3.20
CA LEU A 74 -13.15 2.06 -2.21
C LEU A 74 -12.23 0.88 -2.57
N ALA A 75 -12.78 -0.20 -3.13
CA ALA A 75 -12.00 -1.34 -3.59
C ALA A 75 -11.04 -0.93 -4.70
N ASP A 76 -11.56 -0.28 -5.74
CA ASP A 76 -10.82 0.18 -6.92
C ASP A 76 -9.68 1.13 -6.54
N ALA A 77 -9.94 2.08 -5.62
CA ALA A 77 -8.93 2.99 -5.12
C ALA A 77 -7.80 2.25 -4.38
N ILE A 78 -8.12 1.21 -3.61
CA ILE A 78 -7.12 0.40 -2.90
C ILE A 78 -6.34 -0.48 -3.89
N ASP A 79 -7.02 -1.07 -4.87
CA ASP A 79 -6.39 -1.88 -5.92
C ASP A 79 -5.46 -1.05 -6.81
N ALA A 80 -5.75 0.24 -6.99
CA ALA A 80 -4.89 1.21 -7.66
C ALA A 80 -3.68 1.65 -6.81
N GLY A 81 -3.68 1.39 -5.49
CA GLY A 81 -2.64 1.83 -4.55
C GLY A 81 -2.94 3.15 -3.81
N ALA A 82 -4.08 3.78 -4.12
CA ALA A 82 -4.51 5.09 -3.62
C ALA A 82 -5.22 4.95 -2.27
N THR A 83 -4.44 4.54 -1.27
CA THR A 83 -4.94 4.19 0.07
C THR A 83 -5.20 5.38 0.98
N LEU A 84 -4.66 6.57 0.69
CA LEU A 84 -4.81 7.75 1.54
C LEU A 84 -5.76 8.78 0.92
N LEU A 85 -6.86 9.08 1.61
CA LEU A 85 -7.75 10.18 1.27
C LEU A 85 -7.32 11.45 2.02
N LYS A 86 -6.91 12.49 1.28
CA LYS A 86 -6.64 13.81 1.85
C LYS A 86 -7.94 14.59 1.97
N VAL A 87 -8.22 15.10 3.17
CA VAL A 87 -9.40 15.91 3.47
C VAL A 87 -8.98 17.24 4.07
N LYS A 88 -9.73 18.30 3.76
CA LYS A 88 -9.50 19.65 4.27
C LYS A 88 -10.77 20.19 4.92
N CYS A 89 -10.67 20.67 6.14
CA CYS A 89 -11.77 21.36 6.80
C CYS A 89 -11.88 22.80 6.31
N ASN A 90 -13.08 23.28 6.01
CA ASN A 90 -13.28 24.68 5.60
C ASN A 90 -13.18 25.67 6.75
N ALA A 91 -13.57 25.28 7.97
CA ALA A 91 -13.54 26.15 9.14
C ALA A 91 -12.11 26.37 9.67
N CYS A 92 -11.43 25.29 10.10
CA CYS A 92 -10.08 25.40 10.67
C CYS A 92 -8.95 25.29 9.64
N ARG A 93 -9.25 25.06 8.35
CA ARG A 93 -8.26 24.84 7.26
C ARG A 93 -7.30 23.66 7.50
N ALA A 94 -7.49 22.87 8.56
CA ALA A 94 -6.68 21.71 8.86
C ALA A 94 -6.83 20.66 7.74
N THR A 95 -5.69 20.13 7.33
CA THR A 95 -5.63 19.03 6.36
C THR A 95 -5.31 17.74 7.10
N ARG A 96 -6.10 16.69 6.89
CA ARG A 96 -5.84 15.36 7.43
C ARG A 96 -5.81 14.32 6.32
N ARG A 97 -5.17 13.19 6.60
CA ARG A 97 -5.12 12.01 5.73
C ARG A 97 -5.88 10.90 6.43
N VAL A 98 -6.80 10.27 5.71
CA VAL A 98 -7.59 9.13 6.18
C VAL A 98 -7.12 7.90 5.41
N ASP A 99 -6.73 6.85 6.11
CA ASP A 99 -6.35 5.58 5.49
C ASP A 99 -7.59 4.75 5.16
N LEU A 100 -7.86 4.56 3.87
CA LEU A 100 -8.98 3.80 3.35
C LEU A 100 -8.87 2.31 3.66
N THR A 101 -7.67 1.80 3.93
CA THR A 101 -7.43 0.39 4.29
C THR A 101 -8.06 0.05 5.63
N HIS A 102 -7.93 0.96 6.59
CA HIS A 102 -8.40 0.79 7.97
C HIS A 102 -9.84 1.27 8.20
N VAL A 103 -10.44 1.96 7.23
CA VAL A 103 -11.82 2.42 7.32
C VAL A 103 -12.79 1.24 7.23
N ILE A 104 -13.65 1.10 8.25
CA ILE A 104 -14.76 0.14 8.26
C ILE A 104 -15.90 0.71 7.41
N TRP A 105 -15.82 0.49 6.10
CA TRP A 105 -16.85 0.87 5.13
C TRP A 105 -16.98 -0.18 4.03
N PRO A 106 -18.17 -0.42 3.46
CA PRO A 106 -18.31 -1.38 2.37
C PRO A 106 -17.41 -1.03 1.19
N ARG A 107 -16.57 -1.98 0.75
CA ARG A 107 -15.56 -1.76 -0.29
C ARG A 107 -16.16 -1.43 -1.67
N LYS A 108 -17.40 -1.88 -1.91
CA LYS A 108 -18.17 -1.56 -3.12
C LYS A 108 -18.68 -0.12 -3.18
N ASN A 109 -18.70 0.59 -2.05
CA ASN A 109 -19.22 1.94 -2.02
C ASN A 109 -18.17 2.92 -2.57
N GLN A 110 -18.65 4.01 -3.15
CA GLN A 110 -17.83 5.07 -3.70
C GLN A 110 -17.21 5.96 -2.61
N VAL A 111 -15.99 6.46 -2.83
CA VAL A 111 -15.24 7.29 -1.85
C VAL A 111 -16.02 8.53 -1.38
N HIS A 112 -16.76 9.21 -2.26
CA HIS A 112 -17.54 10.40 -1.90
C HIS A 112 -18.60 10.11 -0.81
N THR A 113 -19.06 8.86 -0.68
CA THR A 113 -20.03 8.46 0.35
C THR A 113 -19.45 8.51 1.77
N LEU A 114 -18.12 8.59 1.93
CA LEU A 114 -17.46 8.77 3.23
C LEU A 114 -17.63 10.19 3.78
N ARG A 115 -17.68 11.21 2.92
CA ARG A 115 -17.77 12.62 3.32
C ARG A 115 -18.85 12.91 4.37
N PRO A 116 -20.12 12.46 4.22
CA PRO A 116 -21.15 12.74 5.22
C PRO A 116 -20.89 12.09 6.59
N LYS A 117 -20.00 11.09 6.67
CA LYS A 117 -19.64 10.40 7.92
C LYS A 117 -18.39 10.97 8.60
N LEU A 118 -17.56 11.68 7.84
CA LEU A 118 -16.36 12.34 8.37
C LEU A 118 -16.73 13.65 9.09
N PHE A 119 -16.07 13.90 10.22
CA PHE A 119 -16.18 15.14 10.96
C PHE A 119 -14.79 15.63 11.40
N CYS A 120 -14.64 16.94 11.51
CA CYS A 120 -13.41 17.56 11.96
C CYS A 120 -13.34 17.53 13.49
N GLU A 121 -12.46 16.69 14.04
CA GLU A 121 -12.18 16.60 15.47
C GLU A 121 -11.80 17.97 16.11
N PRO A 122 -10.85 18.77 15.59
CA PRO A 122 -10.50 20.03 16.24
C PRO A 122 -11.67 21.02 16.27
N CYS A 123 -12.49 21.09 15.22
CA CYS A 123 -13.70 21.91 15.24
C CYS A 123 -14.71 21.40 16.26
N LYS A 124 -14.87 20.08 16.40
CA LYS A 124 -15.74 19.51 17.43
C LYS A 124 -15.26 19.90 18.84
N VAL A 125 -13.95 19.90 19.09
CA VAL A 125 -13.38 20.28 20.39
C VAL A 125 -13.48 21.79 20.65
N THR A 126 -13.27 22.63 19.64
CA THR A 126 -13.23 24.10 19.81
C THR A 126 -14.60 24.76 19.75
N THR A 127 -15.47 24.35 18.82
CA THR A 127 -16.76 25.01 18.57
C THR A 127 -17.99 24.12 18.82
N ASP A 128 -17.80 22.87 19.28
CA ASP A 128 -18.85 21.85 19.46
C ASP A 128 -19.68 21.52 18.20
N HIS A 129 -19.31 22.09 17.05
CA HIS A 129 -20.02 21.88 15.79
C HIS A 129 -19.37 20.78 14.94
N LYS A 130 -20.21 19.91 14.39
CA LYS A 130 -19.80 18.85 13.46
C LYS A 130 -19.56 19.42 12.06
N VAL A 131 -18.38 19.99 11.84
CA VAL A 131 -17.95 20.45 10.51
C VAL A 131 -17.49 19.26 9.67
N ARG A 132 -18.08 19.11 8.47
CA ARG A 132 -17.70 18.07 7.51
C ARG A 132 -16.54 18.55 6.64
N PRO A 133 -15.42 17.81 6.59
CA PRO A 133 -14.30 18.19 5.74
C PRO A 133 -14.58 17.85 4.27
N MET A 134 -13.99 18.61 3.36
CA MET A 134 -14.04 18.34 1.91
C MET A 134 -12.88 17.43 1.50
N PRO A 135 -13.11 16.42 0.65
CA PRO A 135 -12.04 15.67 0.01
C PRO A 135 -11.23 16.60 -0.91
N VAL A 136 -9.92 16.45 -0.88
CA VAL A 136 -8.98 17.17 -1.75
C VAL A 136 -8.43 16.23 -2.83
N GLY A 137 -8.30 14.94 -2.51
CA GLY A 137 -7.86 13.92 -3.45
C GLY A 137 -7.39 12.63 -2.78
N LEU A 138 -7.25 11.59 -3.58
CA LEU A 138 -6.64 10.30 -3.26
C LEU A 138 -5.14 10.33 -3.52
N PHE A 139 -4.37 9.69 -2.65
CA PHE A 139 -2.92 9.69 -2.71
C PHE A 139 -2.36 8.29 -2.45
N ASP A 140 -1.33 7.95 -3.22
CA ASP A 140 -0.51 6.78 -2.98
C ASP A 140 0.58 7.14 -1.95
N PRO A 141 0.65 6.47 -0.78
CA PRO A 141 1.73 6.68 0.18
C PRO A 141 3.08 6.21 -0.35
N ASN A 142 3.08 5.23 -1.26
CA ASN A 142 4.27 4.72 -1.94
C ASN A 142 4.11 4.93 -3.45
N PRO A 143 4.44 6.11 -3.98
CA PRO A 143 4.40 6.35 -5.41
C PRO A 143 5.36 5.35 -6.09
N GLY A 144 4.86 4.61 -7.08
CA GLY A 144 5.67 3.61 -7.78
C GLY A 144 6.98 4.17 -8.37
N PRO A 145 7.91 3.30 -8.80
CA PRO A 145 9.23 3.71 -9.28
C PRO A 145 9.17 4.73 -10.43
N GLU A 146 8.14 4.68 -11.28
CA GLU A 146 7.97 5.64 -12.36
C GLU A 146 7.62 7.05 -11.85
N ALA A 147 6.75 7.16 -10.84
CA ALA A 147 6.37 8.44 -10.24
C ALA A 147 7.53 9.04 -9.43
N THR A 148 8.30 8.22 -8.71
CA THR A 148 9.53 8.66 -8.05
C THR A 148 10.58 9.11 -9.06
N ALA A 149 10.79 8.38 -10.16
CA ALA A 149 11.71 8.77 -11.22
C ALA A 149 11.30 10.09 -11.88
N LYS A 150 10.01 10.31 -12.16
CA LYS A 150 9.48 11.60 -12.66
C LYS A 150 9.69 12.72 -11.63
N ALA A 151 9.43 12.48 -10.35
CA ALA A 151 9.65 13.46 -9.27
C ALA A 151 11.14 13.80 -9.08
N VAL A 152 12.04 12.82 -9.21
CA VAL A 152 13.50 13.00 -9.19
C VAL A 152 13.95 13.79 -10.41
N ARG A 153 13.47 13.46 -11.62
CA ARG A 153 13.75 14.23 -12.84
C ARG A 153 13.27 15.68 -12.73
N ARG A 154 12.08 15.93 -12.16
CA ARG A 154 11.59 17.30 -11.90
C ARG A 154 12.48 18.05 -10.91
N ARG A 155 12.96 17.40 -9.84
CA ARG A 155 13.93 17.98 -8.90
C ARG A 155 15.29 18.28 -9.54
N ASN A 156 15.71 17.50 -10.52
CA ASN A 156 17.02 17.62 -11.17
C ASN A 156 16.97 18.27 -12.57
N GLY A 157 15.81 18.76 -13.01
CA GLY A 157 15.61 19.35 -14.33
C GLY A 157 16.20 20.77 -14.44
N PRO A 158 16.44 21.28 -15.67
CA PRO A 158 17.14 22.55 -15.92
C PRO A 158 16.40 23.82 -15.42
N GLY A 159 15.19 23.68 -14.86
CA GLY A 159 14.44 24.76 -14.20
C GLY A 159 14.28 24.59 -12.69
N ALA A 160 14.82 23.52 -12.09
CA ALA A 160 14.94 23.43 -10.64
C ALA A 160 16.03 24.41 -10.23
N SER A 161 15.64 25.53 -9.62
CA SER A 161 16.59 26.50 -9.12
C SER A 161 17.63 25.77 -8.25
N ARG A 162 18.86 25.73 -8.75
CA ARG A 162 20.06 25.43 -7.97
C ARG A 162 20.25 26.56 -6.97
N ILE A 163 19.33 26.72 -6.02
CA ILE A 163 19.66 27.30 -4.72
C ILE A 163 20.35 26.18 -3.94
N LEU A 164 21.48 25.75 -4.48
CA LEU A 164 22.51 25.11 -3.71
C LEU A 164 23.04 26.20 -2.81
N TYR A 165 22.65 26.15 -1.54
CA TYR A 165 23.45 26.68 -0.45
C TYR A 165 24.87 26.11 -0.59
N ARG A 166 25.71 26.84 -1.30
CA ARG A 166 27.14 26.64 -1.40
C ARG A 166 27.82 28.00 -1.45
N CYS A 167 27.73 28.72 -0.34
CA CYS A 167 28.78 29.60 0.19
C CYS A 167 28.26 30.24 1.49
N LEU A 168 29.15 30.36 2.49
CA LEU A 168 28.95 30.89 3.85
C LEU A 168 28.31 29.84 4.78
N THR A 169 29.03 29.08 5.62
CA THR A 169 30.19 29.45 6.45
C THR A 169 30.94 28.19 6.92
N ALA A 170 31.85 27.69 6.09
CA ALA A 170 32.98 26.90 6.56
C ALA A 170 34.16 27.85 6.80
N ALA A 171 34.14 28.61 7.90
CA ALA A 171 35.33 29.20 8.54
C ALA A 171 34.92 30.12 9.71
N ARG A 172 35.52 29.87 10.88
CA ARG A 172 35.51 30.67 12.13
C ARG A 172 34.13 30.71 12.81
N PHE A 173 33.95 30.29 14.05
CA PHE A 173 34.60 30.74 15.28
C PHE A 173 33.89 29.91 16.37
N GLU A 174 34.56 28.96 17.02
CA GLU A 174 35.12 29.18 18.36
C GLU A 174 34.14 28.80 19.50
N GLN A 175 34.56 27.81 20.30
CA GLN A 175 34.15 27.49 21.68
C GLN A 175 32.68 27.04 21.86
N SER A 176 32.38 25.75 22.03
CA SER A 176 32.71 24.93 23.21
C SER A 176 32.31 25.55 24.56
N GLU A 177 31.04 25.90 24.74
CA GLU A 177 30.45 25.99 26.07
C GLU A 177 29.48 24.83 26.32
N ARG A 178 29.93 23.96 27.22
CA ARG A 178 29.15 22.93 27.90
C ARG A 178 28.13 23.61 28.84
N PRO A 179 27.05 22.91 29.17
CA PRO A 179 26.65 22.78 30.57
C PRO A 179 26.83 21.31 30.98
N ARG A 180 27.83 21.03 31.83
CA ARG A 180 27.66 20.86 33.28
C ARG A 180 26.63 19.79 33.65
N SER A 181 27.19 18.60 33.86
CA SER A 181 26.95 17.74 35.03
C SER A 181 25.50 17.39 35.37
N MET A 182 25.11 16.18 34.97
CA MET A 182 24.17 15.38 35.75
C MET A 182 24.86 14.04 36.01
N GLN A 183 25.33 13.88 37.26
CA GLN A 183 26.01 12.69 37.74
C GLN A 183 25.01 11.52 37.85
N PRO A 184 25.35 10.30 37.42
CA PRO A 184 24.72 9.10 37.96
C PRO A 184 25.45 8.69 39.23
N HIS A 185 24.72 8.73 40.35
CA HIS A 185 25.14 8.12 41.60
C HIS A 185 25.35 6.61 41.42
N PHE A 186 26.62 6.23 41.45
CA PHE A 186 27.20 5.19 42.32
C PHE A 186 26.22 4.20 42.98
N LEU A 187 26.31 2.94 42.55
CA LEU A 187 26.38 1.82 43.50
C LEU A 187 27.22 0.70 42.89
N GLU A 188 28.47 0.67 43.37
CA GLU A 188 29.39 -0.46 43.25
C GLU A 188 28.78 -1.73 43.84
N ARG A 189 29.12 -2.89 43.26
CA ARG A 189 29.83 -3.98 43.95
C ARG A 189 30.12 -5.17 43.01
N PRO A 190 31.06 -6.06 43.35
CA PRO A 190 32.13 -6.43 42.43
C PRO A 190 32.10 -7.90 41.97
N ALA A 191 33.03 -8.17 41.05
CA ALA A 191 33.33 -9.44 40.43
C ALA A 191 33.43 -10.63 41.39
N THR A 192 32.82 -11.76 40.98
CA THR A 192 33.36 -13.09 41.29
C THR A 192 33.45 -13.94 40.03
N ARG A 193 34.61 -14.54 39.89
CA ARG A 193 35.07 -15.43 38.81
C ARG A 193 35.00 -16.85 39.37
N SER A 194 34.23 -17.74 38.75
CA SER A 194 34.41 -19.21 38.81
C SER A 194 33.77 -19.76 37.52
N ARG A 195 34.51 -20.26 36.53
CA ARG A 195 35.23 -21.55 36.43
C ARG A 195 34.42 -22.76 36.90
N GLY A 196 33.98 -23.54 35.91
CA GLY A 196 33.78 -25.00 35.98
C GLY A 196 32.36 -25.44 36.34
N ASN A 197 31.66 -26.14 35.45
CA ASN A 197 31.73 -27.60 35.34
C ASN A 197 30.59 -28.10 34.42
N MET A 198 30.96 -28.80 33.35
CA MET A 198 30.07 -29.62 32.53
C MET A 198 29.86 -30.98 33.24
N PRO A 199 28.65 -31.55 33.23
CA PRO A 199 28.51 -32.99 33.21
C PRO A 199 27.90 -33.48 31.89
N ARG A 200 28.54 -34.50 31.37
CA ARG A 200 28.10 -35.38 30.29
C ARG A 200 27.02 -36.35 30.78
N ARG A 201 26.33 -36.97 29.80
CA ARG A 201 25.52 -38.21 29.86
C ARG A 201 24.11 -37.99 30.42
N SER A 202 23.06 -38.60 29.87
CA SER A 202 22.98 -39.98 29.37
C SER A 202 21.91 -40.16 28.28
N CYS A 203 22.29 -40.89 27.22
CA CYS A 203 21.36 -41.76 26.52
C CYS A 203 20.99 -42.92 27.44
N SER A 204 19.70 -43.24 27.50
CA SER A 204 19.15 -44.58 27.72
C SER A 204 17.77 -44.59 27.07
#